data_AF-A0A5V0FCW4-F1
#
_entry.id   AF-A0A5V0FCW4-F1
#
_cell.length_a   1.000
_cell.length_b   1.000
_cell.length_c   1.000
_cell.angle_alpha   90.00
_cell.angle_beta   90.00
_cell.angle_gamma   90.00
#
_symmetry.space_group_name_H-M   'P 1'
#
loop_
_entity.id
_entity.type
_entity.pdbx_description
1 polymer ?
#
loop_
_entity_poly.entity_id
_entity_poly.type
_entity_poly.pdbx_seq_one_letter_code
_entity_poly.pdbx_strand_id
1 'polypeptide(L)'
;MDFHFYNQCAKCNKTSKLDILKWAIDFVTFNTGKEVVTECSGIVYFSLYCNRCNQCLAGMFEYGLDVGHPHPLNEYDQGSGNISDFINNFYEDFIFDVKPCKRNNLFSQAEVCYACGAFSAVIMLCRTIIDTDTKKMWDASMKDADMPGKLKPRLQALFPTDNDRSNNTKNYHITNILRFLGNEVTHEETLVTKEKAKQCLELTEQFINGSNENCTYNFFNP
;
A
#
# COMPACT_ATOMS: atom_id res chain seq x y z
N MET A 1 -26.15 13.21 -8.34
CA MET A 1 -26.83 12.23 -9.22
C MET A 1 -26.47 10.88 -8.63
N ASP A 2 -27.47 10.08 -8.25
CA ASP A 2 -27.24 8.88 -7.44
C ASP A 2 -27.12 7.67 -8.38
N PHE A 3 -25.89 7.16 -8.53
CA PHE A 3 -25.61 6.00 -9.38
C PHE A 3 -25.95 4.70 -8.67
N HIS A 4 -26.44 3.72 -9.42
CA HIS A 4 -26.79 2.40 -8.91
C HIS A 4 -26.66 1.32 -9.98
N PHE A 5 -26.69 0.07 -9.55
CA PHE A 5 -26.74 -1.10 -10.43
C PHE A 5 -27.49 -2.27 -9.78
N TYR A 6 -27.86 -3.26 -10.57
CA TYR A 6 -28.56 -4.46 -10.12
C TYR A 6 -27.66 -5.69 -10.24
N ASN A 7 -27.24 -6.24 -9.09
CA ASN A 7 -26.46 -7.49 -9.04
C ASN A 7 -26.70 -8.22 -7.70
N GLN A 8 -26.07 -9.38 -7.51
CA GLN A 8 -26.13 -10.17 -6.29
C GLN A 8 -25.33 -9.50 -5.16
N CYS A 9 -26.01 -9.13 -4.08
CA CYS A 9 -25.35 -8.56 -2.90
C CYS A 9 -24.45 -9.58 -2.21
N ALA A 10 -23.17 -9.24 -1.97
CA ALA A 10 -22.20 -10.12 -1.31
C ALA A 10 -22.52 -10.47 0.16
N LYS A 11 -23.40 -9.72 0.84
CA LYS A 11 -23.80 -10.03 2.23
C LYS A 11 -25.02 -10.95 2.32
N CYS A 12 -26.07 -10.67 1.55
CA CYS A 12 -27.32 -11.43 1.62
C CYS A 12 -27.47 -12.47 0.50
N ASN A 13 -26.54 -12.51 -0.46
CA ASN A 13 -26.51 -13.41 -1.60
C ASN A 13 -27.79 -13.38 -2.45
N LYS A 14 -28.49 -12.25 -2.47
CA LYS A 14 -29.68 -12.02 -3.28
C LYS A 14 -29.46 -10.87 -4.26
N THR A 15 -30.03 -10.99 -5.45
CA THR A 15 -30.10 -9.88 -6.41
C THR A 15 -30.90 -8.72 -5.80
N SER A 16 -30.31 -7.52 -5.87
CA SER A 16 -30.86 -6.29 -5.32
C SER A 16 -30.35 -5.09 -6.12
N LYS A 17 -31.04 -3.96 -5.98
CA LYS A 17 -30.46 -2.65 -6.28
C LYS A 17 -29.35 -2.35 -5.28
N LEU A 18 -28.16 -2.06 -5.80
CA LEU A 18 -26.98 -1.63 -5.06
C LEU A 18 -26.71 -0.16 -5.41
N ASP A 19 -26.91 0.73 -4.44
CA ASP A 19 -26.64 2.16 -4.64
C ASP A 19 -25.15 2.43 -4.40
N ILE A 20 -24.53 3.22 -5.27
CA ILE A 20 -23.12 3.58 -5.16
C ILE A 20 -23.01 4.83 -4.28
N LEU A 21 -22.56 4.64 -3.04
CA LEU A 21 -22.36 5.72 -2.09
C LEU A 21 -21.03 6.46 -2.31
N LYS A 22 -20.02 5.75 -2.82
CA LYS A 22 -18.70 6.31 -3.13
C LYS A 22 -18.07 5.57 -4.29
N TRP A 23 -17.41 6.33 -5.16
CA TRP A 23 -16.57 5.86 -6.25
C TRP A 23 -15.33 6.72 -6.31
N ALA A 24 -14.16 6.14 -6.06
CA ALA A 24 -12.90 6.86 -6.01
C ALA A 24 -11.85 6.12 -6.84
N ILE A 25 -11.44 6.75 -7.93
CA ILE A 25 -10.32 6.31 -8.75
C ILE A 25 -9.04 6.70 -8.01
N ASP A 26 -8.13 5.76 -7.85
CA ASP A 26 -6.85 6.01 -7.21
C ASP A 26 -5.78 6.43 -8.24
N PHE A 27 -4.85 7.26 -7.78
CA PHE A 27 -3.83 7.87 -8.61
C PHE A 27 -2.47 7.65 -7.97
N VAL A 28 -1.51 7.22 -8.77
CA VAL A 28 -0.12 7.08 -8.35
C VAL A 28 0.65 8.29 -8.85
N THR A 29 1.25 9.03 -7.91
CA THR A 29 2.16 10.12 -8.22
C THR A 29 3.59 9.65 -7.96
N PHE A 30 4.45 9.74 -8.98
CA PHE A 30 5.87 9.44 -8.86
C PHE A 30 6.71 10.59 -9.41
N ASN A 31 7.90 10.77 -8.84
CA ASN A 31 8.85 11.77 -9.28
C ASN A 31 9.93 11.09 -10.11
N THR A 32 10.06 11.49 -11.37
CA THR A 32 11.01 10.93 -12.33
C THR A 32 12.42 11.55 -12.21
N GLY A 33 12.62 12.46 -11.27
CA GLY A 33 13.83 13.29 -11.13
C GLY A 33 13.84 14.51 -12.05
N LYS A 34 12.99 14.55 -13.08
CA LYS A 34 12.80 15.70 -13.98
C LYS A 34 11.46 16.39 -13.74
N GLU A 35 10.43 15.61 -13.45
CA GLU A 35 9.08 16.11 -13.18
C GLU A 35 8.29 15.16 -12.28
N VAL A 36 7.16 15.66 -11.78
CA VAL A 36 6.20 14.87 -11.02
C VAL A 36 5.12 14.41 -11.99
N VAL A 37 5.03 13.10 -12.20
CA VAL A 37 4.04 12.46 -13.06
C VAL A 37 2.95 11.85 -12.18
N THR A 38 1.69 12.04 -12.55
CA THR A 38 0.54 11.42 -11.88
C THR A 38 -0.24 10.61 -12.89
N GLU A 39 -0.38 9.32 -12.63
CA GLU A 39 -1.09 8.37 -13.49
C GLU A 39 -2.21 7.68 -12.71
N CYS A 40 -3.25 7.23 -13.42
CA CYS A 40 -4.28 6.39 -12.82
C CYS A 40 -3.66 5.07 -12.37
N SER A 41 -3.93 4.64 -11.14
CA SER A 41 -3.39 3.39 -10.60
C SER A 41 -4.04 2.13 -11.18
N GLY A 42 -5.12 2.30 -11.96
CA GLY A 42 -6.00 1.21 -12.39
C GLY A 42 -6.93 0.71 -11.27
N ILE A 43 -6.87 1.26 -10.05
CA ILE A 43 -7.67 0.79 -8.91
C ILE A 43 -8.84 1.74 -8.65
N VAL A 44 -10.01 1.18 -8.43
CA VAL A 44 -11.20 1.91 -7.97
C VAL A 44 -11.64 1.41 -6.60
N TYR A 45 -11.75 2.34 -5.65
CA TYR A 45 -12.36 2.11 -4.35
C TYR A 45 -13.82 2.51 -4.36
N PHE A 46 -14.69 1.65 -3.82
CA PHE A 46 -16.11 1.90 -3.81
C PHE A 46 -16.75 1.57 -2.45
N SER A 47 -17.90 2.19 -2.21
CA SER A 47 -18.83 1.77 -1.16
C SER A 47 -20.25 1.72 -1.70
N LEU A 48 -20.96 0.64 -1.38
CA LEU A 48 -22.32 0.37 -1.87
C LEU A 48 -23.30 0.23 -0.71
N TYR A 49 -24.57 0.48 -0.99
CA TYR A 49 -25.68 0.18 -0.09
C TYR A 49 -26.64 -0.82 -0.73
N CYS A 50 -26.94 -1.91 -0.02
CA CYS A 50 -27.92 -2.89 -0.48
C CYS A 50 -29.31 -2.56 0.06
N ASN A 51 -30.21 -2.17 -0.84
CA ASN A 51 -31.60 -1.83 -0.49
C ASN A 51 -32.44 -3.02 0.04
N ARG A 52 -31.97 -4.26 -0.14
CA ARG A 52 -32.68 -5.45 0.32
C ARG A 52 -32.35 -5.87 1.75
N CYS A 53 -31.06 -5.86 2.12
CA CYS A 53 -30.62 -6.22 3.47
C CYS A 53 -30.25 -5.02 4.34
N ASN A 54 -30.34 -3.80 3.79
CA ASN A 54 -30.01 -2.53 4.47
C ASN A 54 -28.59 -2.49 5.03
N GLN A 55 -27.64 -3.12 4.33
CA GLN A 55 -26.23 -3.18 4.73
C GLN A 55 -25.34 -2.45 3.74
N CYS A 56 -24.30 -1.81 4.28
CA CYS A 56 -23.22 -1.21 3.49
C CYS A 56 -22.16 -2.25 3.14
N LEU A 57 -21.60 -2.10 1.96
CA LEU A 57 -20.49 -2.86 1.42
C LEU A 57 -19.36 -1.88 1.09
N ALA A 58 -18.12 -2.30 1.25
CA ALA A 58 -16.96 -1.59 0.74
C ALA A 58 -16.07 -2.58 0.01
N GLY A 59 -15.34 -2.11 -1.00
CA GLY A 59 -14.46 -2.95 -1.77
C GLY A 59 -13.57 -2.16 -2.72
N MET A 60 -12.84 -2.93 -3.52
CA MET A 60 -12.05 -2.42 -4.62
C MET A 60 -12.16 -3.36 -5.82
N PHE A 61 -11.84 -2.85 -7.00
CA PHE A 61 -11.54 -3.67 -8.17
C PHE A 61 -10.37 -3.05 -8.93
N GLU A 62 -9.61 -3.90 -9.62
CA GLU A 62 -8.50 -3.52 -10.48
C GLU A 62 -8.97 -3.54 -11.94
N TYR A 63 -8.73 -2.45 -12.64
CA TYR A 63 -9.03 -2.28 -14.05
C TYR A 63 -7.73 -2.53 -14.82
N GLY A 64 -7.70 -3.60 -15.63
CA GLY A 64 -6.52 -3.95 -16.41
C GLY A 64 -6.15 -2.86 -17.43
N LEU A 65 -4.85 -2.70 -17.70
CA LEU A 65 -4.33 -1.75 -18.70
C LEU A 65 -4.92 -1.97 -20.10
N ASP A 66 -5.38 -3.19 -20.40
CA ASP A 66 -5.91 -3.59 -21.70
C ASP A 66 -7.42 -3.34 -21.86
N VAL A 67 -8.12 -2.91 -20.79
CA VAL A 67 -9.60 -2.80 -20.75
C VAL A 67 -10.08 -1.34 -20.90
N GLY A 68 -9.15 -0.40 -21.10
CA GLY A 68 -9.39 1.05 -21.10
C GLY A 68 -8.95 1.71 -19.78
N HIS A 69 -9.16 3.01 -19.60
CA HIS A 69 -8.94 3.64 -18.29
C HIS A 69 -10.26 3.69 -17.50
N PRO A 70 -10.25 3.56 -16.16
CA PRO A 70 -11.46 3.78 -15.38
C PRO A 70 -11.89 5.26 -15.51
N HIS A 71 -13.12 5.49 -15.95
CA HIS A 71 -13.70 6.82 -16.12
C HIS A 71 -14.61 7.19 -14.93
N PRO A 72 -14.88 8.49 -14.73
CA PRO A 72 -15.96 8.97 -13.88
C PRO A 72 -17.31 8.29 -14.20
N LEU A 73 -18.12 7.99 -13.17
CA LEU A 73 -19.37 7.23 -13.32
C LEU A 73 -20.38 7.86 -14.30
N ASN A 74 -20.37 9.18 -14.44
CA ASN A 74 -21.23 9.92 -15.34
C ASN A 74 -20.95 9.63 -16.82
N GLU A 75 -19.78 9.09 -17.16
CA GLU A 75 -19.46 8.71 -18.55
C GLU A 75 -20.12 7.38 -18.95
N TYR A 76 -20.60 6.60 -17.98
CA TYR A 76 -21.28 5.32 -18.21
C TYR A 76 -22.80 5.41 -18.10
N ASP A 77 -23.33 6.54 -17.64
CA ASP A 77 -24.77 6.72 -17.43
C ASP A 77 -25.48 7.20 -18.71
N GLN A 78 -26.55 6.50 -19.07
CA GLN A 78 -27.44 6.88 -20.16
C GLN A 78 -28.58 7.83 -19.71
N GLY A 79 -28.41 8.49 -18.55
CA GLY A 79 -29.30 9.50 -18.00
C GLY A 79 -30.28 9.01 -16.93
N SER A 80 -30.12 7.77 -16.45
CA SER A 80 -31.00 7.15 -15.43
C SER A 80 -30.31 6.87 -14.09
N GLY A 81 -28.99 7.06 -14.02
CA GLY A 81 -28.14 6.64 -12.91
C GLY A 81 -27.91 5.12 -12.84
N ASN A 82 -28.58 4.32 -13.68
CA ASN A 82 -28.39 2.87 -13.72
C ASN A 82 -27.22 2.52 -14.65
N ILE A 83 -26.16 1.96 -14.07
CA ILE A 83 -24.95 1.55 -14.80
C ILE A 83 -24.75 0.03 -14.81
N SER A 84 -25.84 -0.75 -14.71
CA SER A 84 -25.80 -2.21 -14.64
C SER A 84 -25.10 -2.84 -15.84
N ASP A 85 -25.38 -2.36 -17.05
CA ASP A 85 -24.80 -2.91 -18.29
C ASP A 85 -23.27 -2.81 -18.31
N PHE A 86 -22.72 -1.78 -17.67
CA PHE A 86 -21.29 -1.59 -17.52
C PHE A 86 -20.73 -2.47 -16.39
N ILE A 87 -21.24 -2.30 -15.15
CA ILE A 87 -20.71 -2.98 -13.94
C ILE A 87 -20.78 -4.50 -14.06
N ASN A 88 -21.84 -5.05 -14.67
CA ASN A 88 -22.04 -6.49 -14.73
C ASN A 88 -20.94 -7.23 -15.50
N ASN A 89 -20.16 -6.54 -16.35
CA ASN A 89 -19.08 -7.16 -17.11
C ASN A 89 -17.83 -7.46 -16.26
N PHE A 90 -17.69 -6.83 -15.10
CA PHE A 90 -16.50 -6.95 -14.25
C PHE A 90 -16.87 -7.04 -12.75
N TYR A 91 -18.14 -7.32 -12.44
CA TYR A 91 -18.60 -7.47 -11.05
C TYR A 91 -17.94 -8.66 -10.34
N GLU A 92 -17.55 -9.69 -11.09
CA GLU A 92 -16.82 -10.85 -10.55
C GLU A 92 -15.41 -10.50 -10.06
N ASP A 93 -14.83 -9.41 -10.56
CA ASP A 93 -13.53 -8.89 -10.14
C ASP A 93 -13.60 -8.03 -8.88
N PHE A 94 -14.81 -7.80 -8.34
CA PHE A 94 -14.99 -7.00 -7.13
C PHE A 94 -14.50 -7.78 -5.91
N ILE A 95 -13.55 -7.18 -5.19
CA ILE A 95 -13.06 -7.68 -3.92
C ILE A 95 -13.77 -6.91 -2.81
N PHE A 96 -14.67 -7.59 -2.11
CA PHE A 96 -15.47 -7.03 -1.01
C PHE A 96 -14.76 -7.16 0.34
N ASP A 97 -15.17 -6.33 1.30
CA ASP A 97 -14.66 -6.30 2.67
C ASP A 97 -13.15 -6.00 2.77
N VAL A 98 -12.58 -5.38 1.72
CA VAL A 98 -11.21 -4.90 1.73
C VAL A 98 -11.08 -3.76 2.74
N LYS A 99 -10.10 -3.86 3.63
CA LYS A 99 -9.83 -2.82 4.62
C LYS A 99 -9.41 -1.52 3.90
N PRO A 100 -9.87 -0.33 4.33
CA PRO A 100 -9.47 0.93 3.72
C PRO A 100 -7.95 1.08 3.67
N CYS A 101 -7.38 1.19 2.46
CA CYS A 101 -5.97 1.56 2.30
C CYS A 101 -5.81 3.06 2.63
N LYS A 102 -5.49 3.36 3.88
CA LYS A 102 -4.97 4.68 4.25
C LYS A 102 -3.52 4.77 3.79
N ARG A 103 -3.05 5.99 3.49
CA ARG A 103 -1.65 6.40 3.20
C ARG A 103 -0.55 5.78 4.09
N ASN A 104 -0.93 5.13 5.20
CA ASN A 104 -0.05 4.36 6.08
C ASN A 104 0.17 2.89 5.65
N ASN A 105 -0.28 2.47 4.46
CA ASN A 105 -0.12 1.09 3.99
C ASN A 105 0.90 0.97 2.84
N LEU A 106 2.06 1.60 3.01
CA LEU A 106 3.17 1.46 2.05
C LEU A 106 3.55 -0.01 1.82
N PHE A 107 3.37 -0.87 2.83
CA PHE A 107 3.65 -2.29 2.71
C PHE A 107 2.67 -2.96 1.74
N SER A 108 1.36 -2.76 1.87
CA SER A 108 0.43 -3.32 0.88
C SER A 108 0.52 -2.68 -0.50
N GLN A 109 0.97 -1.43 -0.61
CA GLN A 109 1.33 -0.87 -1.93
C GLN A 109 2.50 -1.62 -2.55
N ALA A 110 3.50 -1.99 -1.75
CA ALA A 110 4.61 -2.81 -2.22
C ALA A 110 4.15 -4.23 -2.62
N GLU A 111 3.18 -4.82 -1.90
CA GLU A 111 2.55 -6.09 -2.27
C GLU A 111 1.82 -6.02 -3.61
N VAL A 112 1.06 -4.94 -3.86
CA VAL A 112 0.39 -4.69 -5.15
C VAL A 112 1.42 -4.49 -6.26
N CYS A 113 2.45 -3.65 -6.07
CA CYS A 113 3.51 -3.46 -7.06
C CYS A 113 4.21 -4.78 -7.41
N TYR A 114 4.35 -5.69 -6.44
CA TYR A 114 4.93 -7.00 -6.68
C TYR A 114 4.00 -7.89 -7.53
N ALA A 115 2.70 -7.89 -7.26
CA ALA A 115 1.72 -8.61 -8.05
C ALA A 115 1.68 -8.13 -9.52
N CYS A 116 1.78 -6.82 -9.74
CA CYS A 116 1.78 -6.20 -11.07
C CYS A 116 3.13 -6.27 -11.80
N GLY A 117 4.16 -6.87 -11.21
CA GLY A 117 5.50 -6.99 -11.84
C GLY A 117 6.36 -5.72 -11.78
N ALA A 118 5.95 -4.68 -11.05
CA ALA A 118 6.66 -3.42 -10.87
C ALA A 118 7.78 -3.54 -9.81
N PHE A 119 8.73 -4.45 -10.02
CA PHE A 119 9.70 -4.88 -9.01
C PHE A 119 10.61 -3.77 -8.47
N SER A 120 11.00 -2.80 -9.30
CA SER A 120 11.75 -1.62 -8.85
C SER A 120 10.95 -0.76 -7.86
N ALA A 121 9.64 -0.60 -8.10
CA ALA A 121 8.75 0.15 -7.22
C ALA A 121 8.61 -0.56 -5.86
N VAL A 122 8.56 -1.90 -5.84
CA VAL A 122 8.57 -2.70 -4.60
C VAL A 122 9.77 -2.34 -3.73
N ILE A 123 10.98 -2.35 -4.29
CA ILE A 123 12.20 -2.05 -3.52
C ILE A 123 12.21 -0.61 -2.99
N MET A 124 11.73 0.35 -3.80
CA MET A 124 11.66 1.76 -3.39
C MET A 124 10.65 1.99 -2.27
N LEU A 125 9.50 1.32 -2.31
CA LEU A 125 8.49 1.37 -1.25
C LEU A 125 9.01 0.72 0.03
N CYS A 126 9.64 -0.45 -0.06
CA CYS A 126 10.29 -1.12 1.07
C CYS A 126 11.34 -0.22 1.75
N ARG A 127 12.22 0.44 0.98
CA ARG A 127 13.19 1.40 1.52
C ARG A 127 12.51 2.59 2.23
N THR A 128 11.43 3.09 1.66
CA THR A 128 10.68 4.23 2.21
C THR A 128 10.02 3.87 3.55
N ILE A 129 9.51 2.65 3.69
CA ILE A 129 9.02 2.11 4.96
C ILE A 129 10.13 2.14 6.00
N ILE A 130 11.31 1.59 5.69
CA ILE A 130 12.45 1.58 6.61
C ILE A 130 12.87 2.99 7.04
N ASP A 131 13.00 3.94 6.10
CA ASP A 131 13.38 5.31 6.46
C ASP A 131 12.30 5.99 7.33
N THR A 132 11.02 5.75 7.05
CA THR A 132 9.90 6.30 7.82
C THR A 132 9.85 5.72 9.22
N ASP A 133 9.97 4.41 9.37
CA ASP A 133 9.86 3.76 10.68
C ASP A 133 11.10 3.99 11.53
N THR A 134 12.29 4.10 10.94
CA THR A 134 13.50 4.49 11.69
C THR A 134 13.43 5.94 12.20
N LYS A 135 12.75 6.85 11.49
CA LYS A 135 12.46 8.20 12.00
C LYS A 135 11.54 8.13 13.23
N LYS A 136 10.45 7.37 13.15
CA LYS A 136 9.53 7.20 14.29
C LYS A 136 10.23 6.57 15.50
N MET A 137 11.08 5.57 15.27
CA MET A 137 11.87 4.94 16.33
C MET A 137 12.84 5.93 16.97
N TRP A 138 13.49 6.78 16.17
CA TRP A 138 14.34 7.86 16.68
C TRP A 138 13.55 8.80 17.60
N ASP A 139 12.42 9.31 17.12
CA ASP A 139 11.56 10.23 17.89
C ASP A 139 11.08 9.59 19.21
N ALA A 140 10.91 8.26 19.24
CA ALA A 140 10.51 7.53 20.43
C ALA A 140 11.67 7.28 21.41
N SER A 141 12.85 6.94 20.91
CA SER A 141 13.98 6.41 21.70
C SER A 141 15.09 7.43 22.00
N MET A 142 15.19 8.50 21.22
CA MET A 142 16.27 9.49 21.29
C MET A 142 15.71 10.93 21.25
N LYS A 143 14.77 11.23 22.15
CA LYS A 143 13.98 12.47 22.18
C LYS A 143 14.79 13.77 22.23
N ASP A 144 15.95 13.74 22.89
CA ASP A 144 16.80 14.92 23.10
C ASP A 144 18.01 14.98 22.16
N ALA A 145 18.12 14.03 21.21
CA ALA A 145 19.23 13.97 20.27
C ALA A 145 18.80 14.39 18.85
N ASP A 146 19.65 15.21 18.21
CA ASP A 146 19.44 15.62 16.82
C ASP A 146 19.49 14.40 15.88
N MET A 147 18.41 14.20 15.12
CA MET A 147 18.32 13.08 14.19
C MET A 147 19.32 13.25 13.02
N PRO A 148 20.17 12.25 12.75
CA PRO A 148 21.02 12.30 11.57
C PRO A 148 20.20 12.39 10.28
N GLY A 149 20.58 13.30 9.38
CA GLY A 149 19.91 13.45 8.09
C GLY A 149 20.09 12.25 7.14
N LYS A 150 21.16 11.48 7.29
CA LYS A 150 21.44 10.28 6.50
C LYS A 150 20.98 9.01 7.23
N LEU A 151 20.41 8.06 6.50
CA LEU A 151 19.87 6.81 7.05
C LEU A 151 20.95 5.93 7.72
N LYS A 152 22.15 5.78 7.12
CA LYS A 152 23.20 4.89 7.66
C LYS A 152 23.64 5.26 9.08
N PRO A 153 24.01 6.52 9.40
CA PRO A 153 24.30 6.92 10.78
C PRO A 153 23.13 6.72 11.74
N ARG A 154 21.90 6.97 11.30
CA ARG A 154 20.69 6.74 12.11
C ARG A 154 20.54 5.26 12.47
N LEU A 155 20.74 4.37 11.50
CA LEU A 155 20.68 2.91 11.73
C LEU A 155 21.76 2.43 12.70
N GLN A 156 22.98 2.96 12.62
CA GLN A 156 24.08 2.57 13.52
C GLN A 156 23.80 2.97 14.98
N ALA A 157 23.12 4.11 15.19
CA ALA A 157 22.75 4.57 16.51
C ALA A 157 21.51 3.83 17.07
N LEU A 158 20.50 3.56 16.24
CA LEU A 158 19.30 2.81 16.65
C LEU A 158 19.58 1.31 16.87
N PHE A 159 20.53 0.75 16.12
CA PHE A 159 20.86 -0.67 16.14
C PHE A 159 22.38 -0.88 16.20
N PRO A 160 23.01 -0.63 17.36
CA PRO A 160 24.44 -0.85 17.53
C PRO A 160 24.80 -2.33 17.31
N THR A 161 25.88 -2.58 16.57
CA THR A 161 26.25 -3.91 16.07
C THR A 161 27.25 -4.64 16.95
N ASP A 162 27.28 -4.35 18.25
CA ASP A 162 28.32 -4.83 19.16
C ASP A 162 28.20 -6.35 19.38
N ASN A 163 28.82 -7.18 18.51
CA ASN A 163 28.97 -8.66 18.58
C ASN A 163 27.74 -9.50 19.02
N ASP A 164 26.56 -8.90 19.08
CA ASP A 164 25.35 -9.48 19.65
C ASP A 164 24.48 -10.06 18.53
N ARG A 165 23.87 -11.21 18.78
CA ARG A 165 22.92 -11.88 17.87
C ARG A 165 21.46 -11.47 18.12
N SER A 166 21.25 -10.39 18.89
CA SER A 166 19.92 -9.88 19.21
C SER A 166 19.12 -9.42 17.99
N ASN A 167 17.81 -9.23 18.19
CA ASN A 167 16.90 -8.74 17.14
C ASN A 167 17.33 -7.36 16.62
N ASN A 168 18.04 -6.56 17.42
CA ASN A 168 18.56 -5.26 17.00
C ASN A 168 19.64 -5.43 15.92
N THR A 169 20.61 -6.32 16.11
CA THR A 169 21.62 -6.62 15.09
C THR A 169 21.00 -7.19 13.82
N LYS A 170 19.97 -8.04 13.93
CA LYS A 170 19.22 -8.53 12.77
C LYS A 170 18.54 -7.39 12.01
N ASN A 171 17.84 -6.49 12.72
CA ASN A 171 17.20 -5.32 12.14
C ASN A 171 18.21 -4.38 11.47
N TYR A 172 19.39 -4.19 12.04
CA TYR A 172 20.48 -3.45 11.41
C TYR A 172 20.90 -4.04 10.06
N HIS A 173 21.07 -5.37 9.98
CA HIS A 173 21.45 -6.02 8.74
C HIS A 173 20.34 -5.96 7.69
N ILE A 174 19.08 -6.20 8.08
CA ILE A 174 17.90 -6.10 7.21
C ILE A 174 17.81 -4.69 6.60
N THR A 175 17.86 -3.65 7.44
CA THR A 175 17.75 -2.26 7.00
C THR A 175 18.91 -1.83 6.10
N ASN A 176 20.12 -2.32 6.34
CA ASN A 176 21.24 -2.06 5.44
C ASN A 176 21.10 -2.72 4.08
N ILE A 177 20.66 -3.98 4.03
CA ILE A 177 20.40 -4.70 2.78
C ILE A 177 19.37 -3.91 1.96
N LEU A 178 18.21 -3.58 2.55
CA LEU A 178 17.16 -2.82 1.86
C LEU A 178 17.63 -1.45 1.38
N ARG A 179 18.48 -0.76 2.17
CA ARG A 179 19.10 0.51 1.77
C ARG A 179 20.02 0.36 0.55
N PHE A 180 20.86 -0.68 0.52
CA PHE A 180 21.74 -0.93 -0.63
C PHE A 180 20.92 -1.23 -1.88
N LEU A 181 19.95 -2.14 -1.77
CA LEU A 181 19.09 -2.51 -2.90
C LEU A 181 18.30 -1.31 -3.44
N GLY A 182 17.73 -0.48 -2.57
CA GLY A 182 17.03 0.72 -3.03
C GLY A 182 17.95 1.77 -3.66
N ASN A 183 19.21 1.87 -3.26
CA ASN A 183 20.18 2.74 -3.93
C ASN A 183 20.50 2.23 -5.35
N GLU A 184 20.76 0.93 -5.52
CA GLU A 184 21.02 0.32 -6.83
C GLU A 184 19.89 0.60 -7.83
N VAL A 185 18.63 0.49 -7.36
CA VAL A 185 17.45 0.78 -8.18
C VAL A 185 17.34 2.25 -8.55
N THR A 186 17.63 3.17 -7.62
CA THR A 186 17.52 4.62 -7.86
C THR A 186 18.53 5.11 -8.90
N HIS A 187 19.67 4.44 -9.02
CA HIS A 187 20.72 4.78 -9.98
C HIS A 187 20.59 4.02 -11.31
N GLU A 188 19.47 3.31 -11.52
CA GLU A 188 19.19 2.47 -12.70
C GLU A 188 20.31 1.44 -13.00
N GLU A 189 21.11 1.10 -12.00
CA GLU A 189 22.32 0.27 -12.18
C GLU A 189 21.98 -1.21 -12.39
N THR A 190 20.73 -1.64 -12.15
CA THR A 190 20.36 -3.06 -12.22
C THR A 190 18.89 -3.29 -12.54
N LEU A 191 18.61 -4.24 -13.44
CA LEU A 191 17.28 -4.80 -13.61
C LEU A 191 16.89 -5.59 -12.35
N VAL A 192 15.75 -5.26 -11.74
CA VAL A 192 15.28 -5.94 -10.52
C VAL A 192 14.52 -7.20 -10.90
N THR A 193 14.95 -8.35 -10.40
CA THR A 193 14.24 -9.62 -10.59
C THR A 193 13.07 -9.76 -9.62
N LYS A 194 12.10 -10.61 -9.99
CA LYS A 194 10.97 -10.98 -9.13
C LYS A 194 11.44 -11.52 -7.77
N GLU A 195 12.48 -12.35 -7.76
CA GLU A 195 13.04 -12.95 -6.54
C GLU A 195 13.61 -11.87 -5.61
N LYS A 196 14.31 -10.87 -6.17
CA LYS A 196 14.91 -9.76 -5.41
C LYS A 196 13.82 -8.88 -4.79
N ALA A 197 12.74 -8.61 -5.53
CA ALA A 197 11.59 -7.87 -5.00
C ALA A 197 10.84 -8.65 -3.92
N LYS A 198 10.64 -9.97 -4.11
CA LYS A 198 10.03 -10.85 -3.10
C LYS A 198 10.83 -10.85 -1.80
N GLN A 199 12.15 -11.01 -1.92
CA GLN A 199 13.06 -10.96 -0.78
C GLN A 199 12.95 -9.62 -0.04
N CYS A 200 12.83 -8.49 -0.75
CA CYS A 200 12.65 -7.18 -0.13
C CYS A 200 11.33 -7.07 0.66
N LEU A 201 10.24 -7.63 0.15
CA LEU A 201 8.97 -7.69 0.87
C LEU A 201 9.09 -8.50 2.15
N GLU A 202 9.59 -9.74 2.07
CA GLU A 202 9.75 -10.63 3.21
C GLU A 202 10.63 -10.01 4.31
N LEU A 203 11.74 -9.38 3.92
CA LEU A 203 12.64 -8.68 4.87
C LEU A 203 11.98 -7.45 5.50
N THR A 204 11.17 -6.70 4.74
CA THR A 204 10.47 -5.52 5.26
C THR A 204 9.36 -5.91 6.23
N GLU A 205 8.63 -6.98 5.94
CA GLU A 205 7.63 -7.55 6.85
C GLU A 205 8.26 -8.01 8.16
N GLN A 206 9.39 -8.73 8.09
CA GLN A 206 10.15 -9.15 9.27
C GLN A 206 10.59 -7.96 10.11
N PHE A 207 11.06 -6.88 9.48
CA PHE A 207 11.44 -5.65 10.18
C PHE A 207 10.24 -5.02 10.89
N ILE A 208 9.10 -4.87 10.20
CA ILE A 208 7.88 -4.29 10.78
C ILE A 208 7.43 -5.10 11.99
N ASN A 209 7.39 -6.43 11.86
CA ASN A 209 6.90 -7.31 12.92
C ASN A 209 7.88 -7.43 14.09
N GLY A 210 9.18 -7.54 13.83
CA GLY A 210 10.22 -7.58 14.88
C GLY A 210 10.38 -6.26 15.63
N SER A 211 9.96 -5.15 15.03
CA SER A 211 9.93 -3.83 15.67
C SER A 211 8.76 -3.66 16.65
N ASN A 212 7.65 -4.37 16.42
CA ASN A 212 6.47 -4.34 17.29
C ASN A 212 6.66 -5.15 18.58
N GLU A 213 7.48 -6.21 18.56
CA GLU A 213 7.80 -7.02 19.75
C GLU A 213 8.64 -6.25 20.80
N ASN A 214 9.25 -5.13 20.43
CA ASN A 214 10.06 -4.29 21.34
C ASN A 214 9.38 -2.96 21.73
N CYS A 215 8.10 -2.74 21.40
CA CYS A 215 7.35 -1.55 21.84
C CYS A 215 6.66 -1.71 23.21
N THR A 216 7.23 -2.51 24.10
CA THR A 216 6.95 -2.46 25.55
C THR A 216 8.26 -2.27 26.31
N TYR A 217 8.88 -1.11 26.17
CA TYR A 217 9.84 -0.64 27.16
C TYR A 217 9.15 0.38 28.07
N ASN A 218 8.58 -0.15 29.16
CA ASN A 218 8.35 0.62 30.36
C ASN A 218 9.72 1.05 30.90
N PHE A 219 10.13 2.27 30.58
CA PHE A 219 11.15 2.99 31.34
C PHE A 219 10.52 4.21 32.00
N PHE A 220 9.63 3.93 32.94
CA PHE A 220 9.52 4.73 34.15
C PHE A 220 9.31 3.76 35.32
N ASN A 221 10.36 3.58 36.11
CA ASN A 221 10.21 3.60 37.55
C ASN A 221 11.47 4.21 38.16
N PRO A 222 11.30 4.98 39.24
CA PRO A 222 12.13 6.14 39.63
C PRO A 222 13.56 5.79 40.07
#